data_AF-A0A9Q8LI10-F1
#
_entry.id   AF-A0A9Q8LI10-F1
#
_cell.length_a   1.000
_cell.length_b   1.000
_cell.length_c   1.000
_cell.angle_alpha   90.00
_cell.angle_beta   90.00
_cell.angle_gamma   90.00
#
_symmetry.space_group_name_H-M   'P 1'
#
loop_
_entity.id
_entity.type
_entity.pdbx_description
1 polymer ?
#
loop_
_entity_poly.entity_id
_entity_poly.type
_entity_poly.pdbx_seq_one_letter_code
_entity_poly.pdbx_strand_id
1 'polypeptide(L)'
;MNERTALHETAHTLGVGTTKAWAELCPKLAFPKARAKLEEYDGEGAELHCDRQPFWPYGLNNDDEFSEVDAGRHVQMVAALMADGVGR
;
A
#
# COMPACT_ATOMS: atom_id res chain seq x y z
N MET A 1 -2.51 -20.54 4.06
CA MET A 1 -1.88 -19.21 3.87
C MET A 1 -1.22 -19.23 2.51
N ASN A 2 -1.53 -18.26 1.66
CA ASN A 2 -0.93 -18.10 0.33
C ASN A 2 -0.01 -16.86 0.31
N GLU A 3 0.78 -16.70 -0.76
CA GLU A 3 1.72 -15.58 -0.90
C GLU A 3 1.03 -14.21 -0.82
N ARG A 4 -0.11 -14.06 -1.49
CA ARG A 4 -0.98 -12.88 -1.42
C ARG A 4 -1.29 -12.49 0.03
N THR A 5 -1.75 -13.44 0.84
CA THR A 5 -2.02 -13.22 2.27
C THR A 5 -0.74 -12.85 3.01
N ALA A 6 0.38 -13.54 2.76
CA ALA A 6 1.63 -13.26 3.43
C ALA A 6 2.13 -11.82 3.16
N LEU A 7 2.02 -11.36 1.91
CA LEU A 7 2.37 -9.99 1.52
C LEU A 7 1.46 -8.96 2.23
N HIS A 8 0.15 -9.16 2.17
CA HIS A 8 -0.84 -8.31 2.84
C HIS A 8 -0.57 -8.17 4.36
N GLU A 9 -0.40 -9.28 5.06
CA GLU A 9 -0.13 -9.26 6.51
C GLU A 9 1.26 -8.70 6.85
N THR A 10 2.23 -8.85 5.95
CA THR A 10 3.54 -8.21 6.09
C THR A 10 3.41 -6.69 5.99
N ALA A 11 2.57 -6.17 5.09
CA ALA A 11 2.29 -4.72 5.00
C ALA A 11 1.74 -4.18 6.33
N HIS A 12 0.84 -4.92 6.99
CA HIS A 12 0.34 -4.56 8.33
C HIS A 12 1.44 -4.55 9.39
N THR A 13 2.35 -5.51 9.33
CA THR A 13 3.53 -5.55 10.21
C THR A 13 4.43 -4.33 10.01
N LEU A 14 4.57 -3.87 8.76
CA LEU A 14 5.38 -2.71 8.36
C LEU A 14 4.70 -1.36 8.60
N GLY A 15 3.42 -1.35 8.96
CA GLY A 15 2.73 -0.19 9.53
C GLY A 15 1.42 0.22 8.86
N VAL A 16 1.12 -0.34 7.69
CA VAL A 16 -0.15 -0.13 6.98
C VAL A 16 -1.31 -0.53 7.91
N GLY A 17 -2.28 0.35 8.14
CA GLY A 17 -3.44 0.08 8.99
C GLY A 17 -3.16 -0.05 10.50
N THR A 18 -1.90 -0.01 10.96
CA THR A 18 -1.56 -0.35 12.36
C THR A 18 -0.84 0.76 13.13
N THR A 19 -0.26 1.76 12.46
CA THR A 19 0.49 2.84 13.12
C THR A 19 -0.33 4.10 13.34
N LYS A 20 0.10 4.93 14.31
CA LYS A 20 -0.45 6.30 14.48
C LYS A 20 -0.24 7.14 13.22
N ALA A 21 0.94 7.00 12.59
CA ALA A 21 1.26 7.67 11.35
C ALA A 21 0.26 7.32 10.25
N TRP A 22 -0.09 6.03 10.10
CA TRP A 22 -1.16 5.62 9.17
C TRP A 22 -2.48 6.34 9.45
N ALA A 23 -2.93 6.32 10.71
CA ALA A 23 -4.19 6.97 11.11
C ALA A 23 -4.20 8.49 10.89
N GLU A 24 -3.04 9.14 10.87
CA GLU A 24 -2.90 10.58 10.63
C GLU A 24 -2.76 10.94 9.14
N LEU A 25 -2.06 10.11 8.37
CA LEU A 25 -1.73 10.36 6.96
C LEU A 25 -2.84 9.88 6.02
N CYS A 26 -3.43 8.72 6.28
CA CYS A 26 -4.41 8.09 5.40
C CYS A 26 -5.65 8.97 5.15
N PRO A 27 -6.31 9.56 6.17
CA PRO A 27 -7.48 10.43 5.94
C PRO A 27 -7.19 11.68 5.09
N LYS A 28 -5.91 12.06 4.97
CA LYS A 28 -5.43 13.20 4.19
C LYS A 28 -4.84 12.80 2.83
N LEU A 29 -4.74 11.49 2.56
CA LEU A 29 -3.99 10.92 1.43
C LEU A 29 -2.59 11.54 1.30
N ALA A 30 -1.92 11.76 2.43
CA ALA A 30 -0.63 12.44 2.52
C ALA A 30 0.55 11.48 2.24
N PHE A 31 0.50 10.80 1.09
CA PHE A 31 1.51 9.82 0.65
C PHE A 31 2.16 10.22 -0.68
N PRO A 32 2.96 11.30 -0.72
CA PRO A 32 3.49 11.82 -1.98
C PRO A 32 4.37 10.79 -2.72
N LYS A 33 5.16 9.97 -2.02
CA LYS A 33 6.00 8.95 -2.67
C LYS A 33 5.18 7.77 -3.15
N ALA A 34 4.21 7.31 -2.35
CA ALA A 34 3.33 6.22 -2.79
C ALA A 34 2.47 6.63 -3.99
N ARG A 35 1.99 7.88 -4.03
CA ARG A 35 1.26 8.42 -5.18
C ARG A 35 2.12 8.50 -6.43
N ALA A 36 3.34 9.02 -6.34
CA ALA A 36 4.26 9.04 -7.47
C ALA A 36 4.57 7.62 -7.97
N LYS A 37 4.76 6.66 -7.05
CA LYS A 37 4.97 5.25 -7.40
C LYS A 37 3.76 4.65 -8.12
N LEU A 38 2.55 4.99 -7.70
CA LEU A 38 1.32 4.55 -8.35
C LEU A 38 1.20 5.13 -9.77
N GLU A 39 1.51 6.41 -9.94
CA GLU A 39 1.49 7.06 -11.26
C GLU A 39 2.51 6.45 -12.24
N GLU A 40 3.66 5.95 -11.76
CA GLU A 40 4.59 5.17 -12.58
C GLU A 40 3.97 3.85 -13.11
N TYR A 41 2.99 3.29 -12.41
CA TYR A 41 2.35 2.01 -12.76
C TYR A 41 1.11 2.16 -13.62
N ASP A 42 0.25 3.11 -13.25
CA ASP A 42 -1.12 3.21 -13.76
C ASP A 42 -1.35 4.50 -14.58
N GLY A 43 -0.33 5.35 -14.66
CA GLY A 43 -0.35 6.60 -15.42
C GLY A 43 -0.65 7.83 -14.57
N GLU A 44 -0.50 8.99 -15.20
CA GLU A 44 -0.74 10.28 -14.56
C GLU A 44 -2.19 10.39 -14.06
N GLY A 45 -2.35 10.83 -12.81
CA GLY A 45 -3.66 10.99 -12.18
C GLY A 45 -4.22 9.73 -11.52
N ALA A 46 -3.45 8.64 -11.44
CA ALA A 46 -3.85 7.45 -10.69
C ALA A 46 -4.14 7.78 -9.22
N GLU A 47 -5.29 7.32 -8.72
CA GLU A 47 -5.78 7.64 -7.38
C GLU A 47 -5.40 6.56 -6.37
N LEU A 48 -4.63 6.96 -5.36
CA LEU A 48 -4.37 6.13 -4.20
C LEU A 48 -5.50 6.31 -3.19
N HIS A 49 -6.08 5.21 -2.74
CA HIS A 49 -7.06 5.17 -1.67
C HIS A 49 -6.54 4.38 -0.49
N CYS A 50 -7.08 4.66 0.69
CA CYS A 50 -6.79 3.91 1.90
C CYS A 50 -7.93 4.06 2.90
N ASP A 51 -7.98 3.12 3.84
CA ASP A 51 -8.90 3.20 4.96
C ASP A 51 -8.20 2.79 6.28
N ARG A 52 -8.96 2.24 7.24
CA ARG A 52 -8.39 1.78 8.52
C ARG A 52 -7.51 0.55 8.39
N GLN A 53 -7.61 -0.22 7.31
CA GLN A 53 -6.91 -1.48 7.14
C GLN A 53 -5.96 -1.39 5.91
N PRO A 54 -6.34 -1.66 4.65
CA PRO A 54 -5.41 -1.57 3.53
C PRO A 54 -5.42 -0.22 2.79
N PHE A 55 -4.55 -0.12 1.79
CA PHE A 55 -4.65 0.81 0.66
C PHE A 55 -5.11 0.06 -0.59
N TRP A 56 -5.59 0.80 -1.59
CA TRP A 56 -5.79 0.27 -2.94
C TRP A 56 -5.51 1.39 -3.97
N PRO A 57 -5.05 1.04 -5.19
CA PRO A 57 -4.77 -0.32 -5.69
C PRO A 57 -3.52 -0.98 -5.05
N TYR A 58 -3.32 -2.27 -5.32
CA TYR A 58 -2.17 -3.10 -4.87
C TYR A 58 -2.09 -3.40 -3.37
N GLY A 59 -3.20 -3.30 -2.62
CA GLY A 59 -3.28 -3.72 -1.21
C GLY A 59 -3.31 -5.24 -0.98
N LEU A 60 -3.64 -6.01 -2.02
CA LEU A 60 -3.70 -7.49 -2.00
C LEU A 60 -4.63 -8.05 -0.90
N ASN A 61 -5.81 -7.45 -0.74
CA ASN A 61 -6.80 -7.88 0.22
C ASN A 61 -7.54 -9.15 -0.22
N ASN A 62 -7.87 -9.25 -1.51
CA ASN A 62 -8.59 -10.39 -2.08
C ASN A 62 -7.67 -11.26 -2.97
N ASP A 63 -8.04 -12.54 -3.15
CA ASP A 63 -7.23 -13.48 -3.95
C ASP A 63 -7.19 -13.13 -5.45
N ASP A 64 -8.24 -12.49 -5.97
CA ASP A 64 -8.35 -12.03 -7.35
C ASP A 64 -7.53 -10.77 -7.65
N GLU A 65 -6.94 -10.13 -6.63
CA GLU A 65 -6.01 -9.02 -6.76
C GLU A 65 -4.55 -9.48 -6.99
N PHE A 66 -4.28 -10.78 -6.93
CA PHE A 66 -2.92 -11.31 -7.04
C PHE A 66 -2.52 -11.65 -8.47
N SER A 67 -1.39 -11.08 -8.87
CA SER A 67 -0.52 -11.59 -9.92
C SER A 67 0.94 -11.39 -9.47
N GLU A 68 1.90 -12.07 -10.10
CA GLU A 68 3.33 -11.83 -9.82
C GLU A 68 3.74 -10.37 -10.04
N VAL A 69 3.10 -9.69 -10.99
CA VAL A 69 3.32 -8.26 -11.25
C VAL A 69 2.77 -7.42 -10.10
N ASP A 70 1.55 -7.72 -9.64
CA ASP A 70 0.90 -6.98 -8.56
C ASP A 70 1.53 -7.27 -7.20
N ALA A 71 2.11 -8.46 -7.00
CA ALA A 71 2.96 -8.79 -5.87
C ALA A 71 4.20 -7.89 -5.83
N GLY A 72 4.88 -7.72 -6.97
CA GLY A 72 6.00 -6.80 -7.09
C GLY A 72 5.61 -5.34 -6.84
N ARG A 73 4.48 -4.89 -7.40
CA ARG A 73 3.94 -3.54 -7.19
C ARG A 73 3.56 -3.32 -5.73
N HIS A 74 2.93 -4.29 -5.07
CA HIS A 74 2.60 -4.24 -3.65
C HIS A 74 3.82 -3.96 -2.79
N VAL A 75 4.92 -4.72 -2.98
CA VAL A 75 6.16 -4.52 -2.22
C VAL A 75 6.71 -3.10 -2.39
N GLN A 76 6.70 -2.59 -3.63
CA GLN A 76 7.19 -1.24 -3.92
C GLN A 76 6.27 -0.15 -3.36
N MET A 77 4.95 -0.36 -3.40
CA MET A 77 3.97 0.53 -2.79
C MET A 77 4.14 0.60 -1.27
N VAL A 78 4.31 -0.55 -0.61
CA VAL A 78 4.57 -0.60 0.84
C VAL A 78 5.89 0.10 1.19
N ALA A 79 6.94 -0.11 0.41
CA ALA A 79 8.21 0.60 0.62
C ALA A 79 8.06 2.11 0.45
N ALA A 80 7.26 2.58 -0.52
CA ALA A 80 6.98 4.00 -0.71
C ALA A 80 6.15 4.59 0.44
N LEU A 81 5.14 3.88 0.93
CA LEU A 81 4.37 4.26 2.12
C LEU A 81 5.26 4.36 3.36
N MET A 82 6.18 3.42 3.56
CA MET A 82 7.18 3.50 4.62
C MET A 82 8.06 4.76 4.47
N ALA A 83 8.47 5.08 3.25
CA ALA A 83 9.25 6.28 2.97
C ALA A 83 8.46 7.59 3.16
N ASP A 84 7.12 7.54 3.12
CA ASP A 84 6.22 8.65 3.48
C ASP A 84 5.98 8.76 4.99
N GLY A 85 6.53 7.84 5.79
CA GLY A 85 6.50 7.89 7.25
C GLY A 85 5.49 6.96 7.92
N VAL A 86 4.92 6.00 7.19
CA VAL A 86 4.04 4.95 7.76
C VAL A 86 4.82 3.94 8.60
N GLY A 87 6.11 3.75 8.29
CA GLY A 87 6.98 2.74 8.88
C GLY A 87 7.15 2.87 10.40
N ARG A 88 7.49 1.75 11.05
CA ARG A 88 7.88 1.72 12.48
C ARG A 88 9.28 2.28 12.71
#